data_AF-A0A9R1W5E2-F1
#
_entry.id   AF-A0A9R1W5E2-F1
#
_cell.length_a   1.000
_cell.length_b   1.000
_cell.length_c   1.000
_cell.angle_alpha   90.00
_cell.angle_beta   90.00
_cell.angle_gamma   90.00
#
_symmetry.space_group_name_H-M   'P 1'
#
loop_
_entity.id
_entity.type
_entity.pdbx_description
1 polymer ?
#
loop_
_entity_poly.entity_id
_entity_poly.type
_entity_poly.pdbx_seq_one_letter_code
_entity_poly.pdbx_strand_id
1 'polypeptide(L)'
;MQTIAQALRGQVSENSMEALRVLDIILRQHATKQGCLLVRQSFFHNDVKNFVDVGGRVLGCGGFHSSFRTSQGGLSLNINVSATMIIQPWPMVDFLIANQNVKDPYFVDWEKAKCTLKNMRVKTSPTNTEYKITSLSEKPYN
;
A
#
# COMPACT_ATOMS: atom_id res chain seq x y z
N MET A 1 -0.50 -11.06 31.31
CA MET A 1 -1.94 -11.37 31.15
C MET A 1 -2.88 -10.37 31.81
N GLN A 2 -2.58 -9.83 33.01
CA GLN A 2 -3.46 -8.87 33.71
C GLN A 2 -3.73 -7.56 32.93
N THR A 3 -2.79 -7.11 32.10
CA THR A 3 -2.88 -5.85 31.33
C THR A 3 -3.94 -5.90 30.22
N ILE A 4 -4.08 -7.03 29.52
CA ILE A 4 -5.15 -7.26 28.55
C ILE A 4 -6.51 -7.29 29.27
N ALA A 5 -6.60 -7.94 30.43
CA ALA A 5 -7.83 -7.97 31.22
C ALA A 5 -8.28 -6.57 31.70
N GLN A 6 -7.33 -5.68 32.01
CA GLN A 6 -7.61 -4.28 32.35
C GLN A 6 -8.07 -3.48 31.12
N ALA A 7 -7.42 -3.66 29.97
CA ALA A 7 -7.85 -3.04 28.71
C ALA A 7 -9.27 -3.50 28.30
N LEU A 8 -9.59 -4.79 28.48
CA LEU A 8 -10.93 -5.34 28.24
C LEU A 8 -12.00 -4.67 29.11
N ARG A 9 -11.65 -4.24 30.33
CA ARG A 9 -12.53 -3.49 31.23
C ARG A 9 -12.55 -1.98 30.98
N GLY A 10 -11.90 -1.50 29.92
CA GLY A 10 -11.90 -0.08 29.54
C GLY A 10 -10.98 0.79 30.40
N GLN A 11 -10.13 0.20 31.23
CA GLN A 11 -9.17 0.97 32.04
C GLN A 11 -8.02 1.47 31.17
N VAL A 12 -7.76 2.78 31.22
CA VAL A 12 -6.66 3.43 30.49
C VAL A 12 -5.45 3.56 31.41
N SER A 13 -4.38 2.85 31.07
CA SER A 13 -3.05 2.93 31.68
C SER A 13 -1.96 2.71 30.61
N GLU A 14 -0.71 3.03 30.91
CA GLU A 14 0.42 2.75 29.99
C GLU A 14 0.48 1.26 29.60
N ASN A 15 0.25 0.38 30.58
CA ASN A 15 0.14 -1.06 30.40
C ASN A 15 -1.01 -1.48 29.47
N SER A 16 -2.12 -0.73 29.46
CA SER A 16 -3.24 -0.98 28.54
C SER A 16 -2.90 -0.60 27.10
N MET A 17 -2.07 0.43 26.88
CA MET A 17 -1.65 0.84 25.53
C MET A 17 -0.75 -0.21 24.87
N GLU A 18 0.18 -0.79 25.63
CA GLU A 18 1.00 -1.90 25.13
C GLU A 18 0.15 -3.14 24.82
N ALA A 19 -0.90 -3.41 25.61
CA ALA A 19 -1.84 -4.48 25.30
C ALA A 19 -2.60 -4.23 23.98
N LEU A 20 -3.09 -3.01 23.74
CA LEU A 20 -3.72 -2.63 22.46
C LEU A 20 -2.75 -2.78 21.29
N ARG A 21 -1.49 -2.38 21.47
CA ARG A 21 -0.45 -2.51 20.45
C ARG A 21 -0.20 -3.98 20.07
N VAL A 22 -0.18 -4.88 21.05
CA VAL A 22 -0.07 -6.32 20.80
C VAL A 22 -1.25 -6.82 19.97
N LEU A 23 -2.48 -6.40 20.29
CA LEU A 23 -3.67 -6.77 19.53
C LEU A 23 -3.62 -6.24 18.08
N ASP A 24 -3.21 -4.98 17.89
CA ASP A 24 -3.00 -4.40 16.55
C ASP A 24 -1.93 -5.17 15.77
N ILE A 25 -0.82 -5.58 16.41
CA ILE A 25 0.22 -6.40 15.79
C ILE A 25 -0.32 -7.76 15.37
N ILE A 26 -1.16 -8.41 16.19
CA ILE A 26 -1.78 -9.70 15.85
C ILE A 26 -2.63 -9.57 14.59
N LEU A 27 -3.48 -8.53 14.49
CA LEU A 27 -4.27 -8.27 13.28
C LEU A 27 -3.39 -8.06 12.06
N ARG A 28 -2.33 -7.25 12.19
CA ARG A 28 -1.35 -7.02 11.12
C ARG A 28 -0.68 -8.30 10.66
N GLN A 29 -0.19 -9.11 11.59
CA GLN A 29 0.47 -10.38 11.28
C GLN A 29 -0.48 -11.36 10.59
N HIS A 30 -1.72 -11.44 11.05
CA HIS A 30 -2.75 -12.27 10.43
C HIS A 30 -3.04 -11.83 8.99
N ALA A 31 -3.23 -10.52 8.75
CA ALA A 31 -3.48 -10.00 7.41
C ALA A 31 -2.27 -10.17 6.47
N THR A 32 -1.03 -9.98 6.95
CA THR A 32 0.18 -10.25 6.15
C THR A 32 0.23 -11.70 5.66
N LYS A 33 -0.16 -12.68 6.51
CA LYS A 33 -0.20 -14.10 6.12
C LYS A 33 -1.22 -14.38 5.00
N GLN A 34 -2.21 -13.52 4.83
CA GLN A 34 -3.21 -13.61 3.77
C GLN A 34 -2.82 -12.83 2.50
N GLY A 35 -1.60 -12.29 2.43
CA GLY A 35 -1.15 -11.49 1.29
C GLY A 35 -1.76 -10.10 1.22
N CYS A 36 -2.25 -9.57 2.35
CA CYS A 36 -2.81 -8.22 2.44
C CYS A 36 -1.69 -7.17 2.35
N LEU A 37 -1.86 -6.16 1.50
CA LEU A 37 -1.03 -4.97 1.49
C LEU A 37 -1.36 -4.12 2.74
N LEU A 38 -0.34 -3.90 3.58
CA LEU A 38 -0.47 -3.10 4.80
C LEU A 38 0.08 -1.69 4.58
N VAL A 39 -0.79 -0.67 4.71
CA VAL A 39 -0.37 0.74 4.69
C VAL A 39 -0.83 1.40 5.98
N ARG A 40 0.11 1.68 6.88
CA ARG A 40 -0.21 2.13 8.24
C ARG A 40 -1.23 1.17 8.87
N GLN A 41 -2.28 1.65 9.53
CA GLN A 41 -3.35 0.84 10.12
C GLN A 41 -4.43 0.39 9.11
N SER A 42 -4.17 0.50 7.80
CA SER A 42 -5.09 0.05 6.76
C SER A 42 -4.61 -1.23 6.08
N PHE A 43 -5.60 -2.01 5.66
CA PHE A 43 -5.48 -3.37 5.16
C PHE A 43 -6.15 -3.44 3.79
N PHE A 44 -5.39 -3.81 2.76
CA PHE A 44 -5.81 -3.88 1.37
C PHE A 44 -5.61 -5.30 0.83
N HIS A 45 -6.71 -6.05 0.68
CA HIS A 45 -6.63 -7.43 0.19
C HIS A 45 -6.44 -7.46 -1.33
N ASN A 46 -5.57 -8.35 -1.79
CA ASN A 46 -5.33 -8.58 -3.21
C ASN A 46 -6.45 -9.42 -3.85
N ASP A 47 -7.69 -8.95 -3.74
CA ASP A 47 -8.87 -9.48 -4.43
C ASP A 47 -9.19 -8.54 -5.59
N VAL A 48 -9.41 -9.09 -6.78
CA VAL A 48 -9.79 -8.36 -7.99
C VAL A 48 -10.99 -7.45 -7.75
N LYS A 49 -11.93 -7.86 -6.89
CA LYS A 49 -13.13 -7.07 -6.53
C LYS A 49 -12.83 -5.78 -5.79
N ASN A 50 -11.66 -5.70 -5.14
CA ASN A 50 -11.23 -4.49 -4.43
C ASN A 50 -10.51 -3.50 -5.34
N PHE A 51 -10.23 -3.87 -6.60
CA PHE A 51 -9.55 -2.99 -7.54
C PHE A 51 -10.54 -2.33 -8.50
N VAL A 52 -10.32 -1.04 -8.73
CA VAL A 52 -11.04 -0.24 -9.72
C VAL A 52 -10.01 0.44 -10.61
N ASP A 53 -10.15 0.30 -11.92
CA ASP A 53 -9.29 1.04 -12.86
C ASP A 53 -9.63 2.53 -12.77
N VAL A 54 -8.63 3.34 -12.43
CA VAL A 54 -8.73 4.81 -12.38
C VAL A 54 -8.02 5.48 -13.55
N GLY A 55 -7.49 4.70 -14.49
CA GLY A 55 -6.80 5.15 -15.69
C GLY A 55 -5.29 5.29 -15.50
N GLY A 56 -4.57 5.41 -16.61
CA GLY A 56 -3.13 5.66 -16.60
C GLY A 56 -2.28 4.57 -15.94
N ARG A 57 -2.77 3.32 -15.94
CA ARG A 57 -2.17 2.17 -15.24
C ARG A 57 -2.10 2.34 -13.72
N VAL A 58 -3.03 3.08 -13.16
CA VAL A 58 -3.23 3.17 -11.73
C VAL A 58 -4.54 2.48 -11.38
N LEU A 59 -4.51 1.69 -10.32
CA LEU A 59 -5.69 1.03 -9.77
C LEU A 59 -6.04 1.68 -8.44
N GLY A 60 -7.30 2.08 -8.28
CA GLY A 60 -7.89 2.28 -6.96
C GLY A 60 -7.99 0.93 -6.25
N CYS A 61 -7.64 0.89 -4.98
CA CYS A 61 -7.63 -0.31 -4.15
C CYS A 61 -8.43 -0.03 -2.88
N GLY A 62 -9.56 -0.71 -2.74
CA GLY A 62 -10.41 -0.70 -1.56
C GLY A 62 -9.85 -1.57 -0.43
N GLY A 63 -10.08 -1.13 0.80
CA GLY A 63 -9.65 -1.81 2.00
C GLY A 63 -10.36 -1.27 3.22
N PHE A 64 -9.78 -1.51 4.39
CA PHE A 64 -10.30 -1.00 5.64
C PHE A 64 -9.18 -0.57 6.57
N HIS A 65 -9.43 0.50 7.33
CA HIS A 65 -8.67 0.85 8.52
C HIS A 65 -9.18 0.02 9.70
N SER A 66 -8.27 -0.45 10.55
CA SER A 66 -8.63 -1.15 11.79
C SER A 66 -7.70 -0.75 12.93
N SER A 67 -8.27 -0.42 14.10
CA SER A 67 -7.50 -0.14 15.32
C SER A 67 -8.28 -0.51 16.58
N PHE A 68 -7.61 -1.19 17.52
CA PHE A 68 -8.20 -1.43 18.84
C PHE A 68 -8.21 -0.15 19.70
N ARG A 69 -9.30 0.05 20.45
CA ARG A 69 -9.52 1.20 21.33
C ARG A 69 -10.14 0.76 22.64
N THR A 70 -9.69 1.31 23.76
CA THR A 70 -10.43 1.24 25.02
C THR A 70 -11.56 2.27 25.00
N SER A 71 -12.72 1.89 25.54
CA SER A 71 -13.90 2.74 25.71
C SER A 71 -14.50 2.49 27.10
N GLN A 72 -15.45 3.32 27.53
CA GLN A 72 -16.19 3.06 28.78
C GLN A 72 -16.92 1.71 28.77
N GLY A 73 -17.30 1.21 27.59
CA GLY A 73 -17.90 -0.11 27.38
C GLY A 73 -16.89 -1.26 27.28
N GLY A 74 -15.60 -1.00 27.51
CA GLY A 74 -14.52 -1.98 27.37
C GLY A 74 -13.72 -1.83 26.07
N LEU A 75 -13.07 -2.91 25.66
CA LEU A 75 -12.31 -2.97 24.41
C LEU A 75 -13.23 -2.94 23.19
N SER A 76 -12.90 -2.10 22.23
CA SER A 76 -13.60 -1.96 20.95
C SER A 76 -12.61 -2.05 19.79
N LEU A 77 -13.10 -2.49 18.64
CA LEU A 77 -12.36 -2.48 17.39
C LEU A 77 -12.99 -1.43 16.48
N ASN A 78 -12.27 -0.36 16.21
CA ASN A 78 -12.69 0.66 15.25
C ASN A 78 -12.34 0.15 13.84
N ILE A 79 -13.34 0.04 12.96
CA ILE A 79 -13.21 -0.39 11.56
C ILE A 79 -13.87 0.65 10.65
N ASN A 80 -13.12 1.19 9.71
CA ASN A 80 -13.62 2.14 8.70
C ASN A 80 -13.18 1.71 7.30
N VAL A 81 -13.96 2.07 6.28
CA VAL A 81 -13.58 1.86 4.87
C VAL A 81 -12.38 2.75 4.53
N SER A 82 -11.43 2.20 3.79
CA SER A 82 -10.25 2.90 3.26
C SER A 82 -10.12 2.68 1.77
N ALA A 83 -9.56 3.65 1.06
CA ALA A 83 -9.15 3.50 -0.34
C ALA A 83 -7.74 4.05 -0.53
N THR A 84 -6.94 3.41 -1.37
CA THR A 84 -5.62 3.88 -1.79
C THR A 84 -5.46 3.66 -3.29
N MET A 85 -4.41 4.24 -3.89
CA MET A 85 -4.03 3.96 -5.26
C MET A 85 -2.77 3.10 -5.29
N ILE A 86 -2.71 2.16 -6.24
CA ILE A 86 -1.54 1.34 -6.53
C ILE A 86 -1.20 1.40 -8.02
N ILE A 87 0.07 1.27 -8.35
CA ILE A 87 0.51 1.20 -9.75
C ILE A 87 0.31 -0.22 -10.26
N GLN A 88 -0.36 -0.36 -11.40
CA GLN A 88 -0.50 -1.64 -12.09
C GLN A 88 0.86 -2.04 -12.70
N PRO A 89 1.43 -3.20 -12.35
CA PRO A 89 2.69 -3.65 -12.94
C PRO A 89 2.55 -3.85 -14.45
N TRP A 90 3.45 -3.26 -15.23
CA TRP A 90 3.46 -3.35 -16.69
C TRP A 90 4.86 -3.00 -17.25
N PRO A 91 5.22 -3.38 -18.49
CA PRO A 91 6.46 -2.89 -19.12
C PRO A 91 6.56 -1.36 -19.04
N MET A 92 7.75 -0.86 -18.70
CA MET A 92 7.97 0.56 -18.36
C MET A 92 7.49 1.51 -19.47
N VAL A 93 7.79 1.19 -20.73
CA VAL A 93 7.41 2.03 -21.88
C VAL A 93 5.89 2.08 -22.02
N ASP A 94 5.22 0.94 -21.97
CA ASP A 94 3.76 0.85 -22.05
C ASP A 94 3.07 1.52 -20.84
N PHE A 95 3.68 1.45 -19.66
CA PHE A 95 3.22 2.20 -18.48
C PHE A 95 3.25 3.70 -18.76
N LEU A 96 4.34 4.24 -19.31
CA LEU A 96 4.47 5.66 -19.65
C LEU A 96 3.47 6.08 -20.73
N ILE A 97 3.29 5.26 -21.77
CA ILE A 97 2.31 5.51 -22.84
C ILE A 97 0.91 5.69 -22.25
N ALA A 98 0.49 4.74 -21.41
CA ALA A 98 -0.82 4.78 -20.79
C ALA A 98 -0.94 5.90 -19.74
N ASN A 99 0.10 6.12 -18.92
CA ASN A 99 0.11 7.15 -17.88
C ASN A 99 0.02 8.57 -18.47
N GLN A 100 0.67 8.81 -19.60
CA GLN A 100 0.63 10.10 -20.30
C GLN A 100 -0.49 10.19 -21.36
N ASN A 101 -1.29 9.13 -21.52
CA ASN A 101 -2.36 9.03 -22.51
C ASN A 101 -1.90 9.35 -23.94
N VAL A 102 -0.73 8.83 -24.33
CA VAL A 102 -0.19 8.94 -25.69
C VAL A 102 -0.38 7.61 -26.44
N LYS A 103 -0.25 7.62 -27.77
CA LYS A 103 -0.46 6.42 -28.60
C LYS A 103 0.81 5.62 -28.84
N ASP A 104 1.97 6.26 -28.76
CA ASP A 104 3.24 5.70 -29.20
C ASP A 104 4.41 6.27 -28.36
N PRO A 105 5.48 5.49 -28.11
CA PRO A 105 6.64 5.93 -27.32
C PRO A 105 7.29 7.25 -27.77
N TYR A 106 7.24 7.58 -29.06
CA TYR A 106 7.83 8.80 -29.62
C TYR A 106 7.13 10.08 -29.13
N PHE A 107 5.89 9.96 -28.62
CA PHE A 107 5.14 11.08 -28.05
C PHE A 107 5.28 11.19 -26.52
N VAL A 108 6.07 10.32 -25.88
CA VAL A 108 6.29 10.39 -24.44
C VAL A 108 7.09 11.64 -24.09
N ASP A 109 6.56 12.44 -23.17
CA ASP A 109 7.27 13.54 -22.53
C ASP A 109 8.25 12.97 -21.50
N TRP A 110 9.53 12.93 -21.86
CA TRP A 110 10.59 12.32 -21.05
C TRP A 110 10.90 13.10 -19.77
N GLU A 111 10.64 14.41 -19.74
CA GLU A 111 10.79 15.20 -18.52
C GLU A 111 9.70 14.81 -17.50
N LYS A 112 8.45 14.63 -17.95
CA LYS A 112 7.38 14.07 -17.10
C LYS A 112 7.63 12.62 -16.72
N ALA A 113 8.17 11.81 -17.64
CA ALA A 113 8.52 10.41 -17.35
C ALA A 113 9.56 10.32 -16.24
N LYS A 114 10.59 11.18 -16.27
CA LYS A 114 11.63 11.26 -15.22
C LYS A 114 11.03 11.55 -13.85
N CYS A 115 10.10 12.49 -13.76
CA CYS A 115 9.38 12.80 -12.52
C CYS A 115 8.52 11.63 -12.04
N THR A 116 7.78 11.00 -12.95
CA THR A 116 6.85 9.90 -12.64
C THR A 116 7.57 8.64 -12.17
N LEU A 117 8.65 8.28 -12.85
CA LEU A 117 9.41 7.06 -12.56
C LEU A 117 10.29 7.18 -11.31
N LYS A 118 10.59 8.41 -10.85
CA LYS A 118 11.48 8.63 -9.71
C LYS A 118 10.96 7.91 -8.47
N ASN A 119 11.82 7.11 -7.84
CA ASN A 119 11.55 6.26 -6.69
C ASN A 119 10.66 5.04 -6.93
N MET A 120 10.20 4.79 -8.16
CA MET A 120 9.51 3.55 -8.48
C MET A 120 10.48 2.36 -8.39
N ARG A 121 9.94 1.20 -7.98
CA ARG A 121 10.65 -0.08 -8.06
C ARG A 121 10.30 -0.75 -9.37
N VAL A 122 11.31 -1.26 -10.07
CA VAL A 122 11.17 -2.00 -11.32
C VAL A 122 11.86 -3.34 -11.22
N LYS A 123 11.39 -4.30 -12.01
CA LYS A 123 11.96 -5.63 -12.11
C LYS A 123 12.54 -5.82 -13.51
N THR A 124 13.77 -6.30 -13.61
CA THR A 124 14.43 -6.58 -14.90
C THR A 124 14.07 -7.98 -15.40
N SER A 125 13.98 -8.13 -16.72
CA SER A 125 13.84 -9.43 -17.39
C SER A 125 15.14 -9.77 -18.12
N PRO A 126 15.64 -11.03 -18.08
CA PRO A 126 15.01 -12.21 -17.46
C PRO A 126 15.37 -12.43 -15.98
N THR A 127 16.28 -11.63 -15.41
CA THR A 127 16.89 -11.90 -14.10
C THR A 127 15.95 -11.74 -12.91
N ASN A 128 14.78 -11.13 -13.09
CA ASN A 128 13.80 -10.82 -12.05
C ASN A 128 14.39 -10.01 -10.88
N THR A 129 15.46 -9.27 -11.13
CA THR A 129 16.13 -8.44 -10.12
C THR A 129 15.38 -7.13 -9.96
N GLU A 130 15.16 -6.72 -8.71
CA GLU A 130 14.46 -5.48 -8.39
C GLU A 130 15.43 -4.32 -8.18
N TYR A 131 15.13 -3.18 -8.80
CA TYR A 131 15.89 -1.94 -8.66
C TYR A 131 14.94 -0.78 -8.34
N LYS A 132 15.46 0.24 -7.65
CA LYS A 132 14.77 1.51 -7.45
C LYS A 132 15.30 2.53 -8.46
N ILE A 133 14.41 3.14 -9.24
CA ILE A 133 14.79 4.20 -10.18
C ILE A 133 15.14 5.45 -9.38
N THR A 134 16.38 5.92 -9.51
CA THR A 134 16.84 7.17 -8.89
C THR A 134 16.81 8.35 -9.87
N SER A 135 17.11 8.09 -11.14
CA SER A 135 17.15 9.07 -12.24
C SER A 135 17.09 8.36 -13.60
N LEU A 136 16.94 9.13 -14.68
CA LEU A 136 17.08 8.69 -16.07
C LEU A 136 18.33 9.33 -16.68
N SER A 137 19.01 8.59 -17.56
CA SER A 137 20.15 9.09 -18.34
C SER A 137 19.71 10.16 -19.36
N GLU A 138 20.53 11.19 -19.56
CA GLU A 138 20.33 12.21 -20.60
C GLU A 138 20.69 11.71 -22.00
N LYS A 139 21.54 10.68 -22.09
CA LYS A 139 21.98 10.09 -23.35
C LYS A 139 21.30 8.74 -23.58
N PRO A 140 20.89 8.43 -24.82
CA PRO A 140 20.47 7.08 -25.18
C PRO A 140 21.62 6.09 -24.99
N TYR A 141 21.27 4.82 -24.81
CA TYR A 141 22.25 3.74 -24.81
C TYR A 141 22.75 3.53 -26.25
N ASN A 142 24.07 3.56 -26.45
CA ASN A 142 24.70 3.31 -27.75
C ASN A 142 24.76 1.81 -28.08
#